data_AF-A0A3N9PCY1-F1
#
_entry.id   AF-A0A3N9PCY1-F1
#
_cell.length_a   1.000
_cell.length_b   1.000
_cell.length_c   1.000
_cell.angle_alpha   90.00
_cell.angle_beta   90.00
_cell.angle_gamma   90.00
#
_symmetry.space_group_name_H-M   'P 1'
#
loop_
_entity.id
_entity.type
_entity.pdbx_description
1 polymer ?
#
loop_
_entity_poly.entity_id
_entity_poly.type
_entity_poly.pdbx_seq_one_letter_code
_entity_poly.pdbx_strand_id
1 'polypeptide(L)'
;MNIVTAWLEQYGYGVIFIALFLEMLALPLPGEMLMSYTGLFVFEGKLNLPLSILSASAGVTAGITLSYWIGHWLGRPFVHKYGHRVHLGEDQLLRMNVWFEKYGDKLLFVAYFIPGIRHITGYFCGVTRMPFRKYAIYAYSGAIFWVSLFISLGRVLGPKWEAYHQTVNRYMILFGVASALLTLLIYFYQKHRQRALAALMVLLTKGVRHFNSLGKVRFLVLSSFAAFVLFVSLMLGLIQDFLAQEFNRFDEVASYVILSVFGPEWKDLMNGFALLGSIYLYGPLIAITAIWIILSARQKLLELSFLFWVVIGGEMLDEGLRVLFHRPGPVAAGYQIFNTFPSEETLTSISVCGFSAFLMLRHYSNNLIRISAVFAVILLGLLVGVSRIYFKVQFPSDVAAGYVFGGVWISLNVILLEILRILQTNEIMA
;
A
#
# COMPACT_ATOMS: atom_id res chain seq x y z
N MET A 1 -17.83 -22.46 -16.92
CA MET A 1 -17.12 -22.84 -15.68
C MET A 1 -16.75 -24.33 -15.67
N ASN A 2 -17.72 -25.25 -15.80
CA ASN A 2 -17.50 -26.71 -15.68
C ASN A 2 -16.49 -27.31 -16.68
N ILE A 3 -16.32 -26.69 -17.85
CA ILE A 3 -15.35 -27.13 -18.86
C ILE A 3 -13.92 -26.84 -18.39
N VAL A 4 -13.66 -25.66 -17.80
CA VAL A 4 -12.30 -25.29 -17.34
C VAL A 4 -11.88 -26.17 -16.17
N THR A 5 -12.78 -26.45 -15.24
CA THR A 5 -12.53 -27.34 -14.10
C THR A 5 -12.30 -28.79 -14.53
N ALA A 6 -13.12 -29.32 -15.47
CA ALA A 6 -12.95 -30.68 -15.99
C ALA A 6 -11.62 -30.86 -16.77
N TRP A 7 -11.21 -29.84 -17.54
CA TRP A 7 -9.95 -29.89 -18.30
C TRP A 7 -8.73 -29.74 -17.39
N LEU A 8 -8.82 -28.94 -16.31
CA LEU A 8 -7.79 -28.86 -15.28
C LEU A 8 -7.67 -30.16 -14.47
N GLU A 9 -8.76 -30.91 -14.26
CA GLU A 9 -8.71 -32.20 -13.59
C GLU A 9 -8.06 -33.30 -14.46
N GLN A 10 -8.23 -33.25 -15.79
CA GLN A 10 -7.72 -34.28 -16.70
C GLN A 10 -6.35 -33.97 -17.32
N TYR A 11 -6.04 -32.69 -17.57
CA TYR A 11 -4.82 -32.22 -18.26
C TYR A 11 -4.08 -31.12 -17.49
N GLY A 12 -4.42 -30.91 -16.20
CA GLY A 12 -4.00 -29.84 -15.29
C GLY A 12 -2.84 -28.96 -15.74
N TYR A 13 -1.62 -29.50 -15.72
CA TYR A 13 -0.42 -28.73 -16.04
C TYR A 13 -0.39 -28.21 -17.48
N GLY A 14 -0.82 -29.00 -18.48
CA GLY A 14 -0.84 -28.59 -19.88
C GLY A 14 -1.83 -27.46 -20.16
N VAL A 15 -2.99 -27.50 -19.50
CA VAL A 15 -4.01 -26.43 -19.61
C VAL A 15 -3.49 -25.13 -19.00
N ILE A 16 -2.82 -25.20 -17.85
CA ILE A 16 -2.19 -24.04 -17.21
C ILE A 16 -1.15 -23.41 -18.15
N PHE A 17 -0.29 -24.21 -18.75
CA PHE A 17 0.71 -23.74 -19.71
C PHE A 17 0.05 -23.03 -20.89
N ILE A 18 -0.88 -23.69 -21.58
CA ILE A 18 -1.50 -23.16 -22.80
C ILE A 18 -2.31 -21.91 -22.49
N ALA A 19 -3.10 -21.91 -21.43
CA ALA A 19 -3.96 -20.79 -21.10
C ALA A 19 -3.14 -19.52 -20.77
N LEU A 20 -2.10 -19.65 -19.94
CA LEU A 20 -1.24 -18.51 -19.61
C LEU A 20 -0.34 -18.09 -20.77
N PHE A 21 0.08 -19.03 -21.62
CA PHE A 21 0.76 -18.72 -22.88
C PHE A 21 -0.13 -17.85 -23.78
N LEU A 22 -1.38 -18.27 -24.01
CA LEU A 22 -2.34 -17.56 -24.84
C LEU A 22 -2.73 -16.20 -24.26
N GLU A 23 -2.88 -16.10 -22.94
CA GLU A 23 -3.15 -14.84 -22.25
C GLU A 23 -2.05 -13.80 -22.52
N MET A 24 -0.79 -14.23 -22.50
CA MET A 24 0.36 -13.34 -22.79
C MET A 24 0.43 -12.91 -24.26
N LEU A 25 -0.33 -13.56 -25.15
CA LEU A 25 -0.54 -13.12 -26.53
C LEU A 25 -1.69 -12.11 -26.68
N ALA A 26 -2.09 -11.46 -25.60
CA ALA A 26 -3.17 -10.47 -25.54
C ALA A 26 -4.56 -11.03 -25.86
N LEU A 27 -4.76 -12.35 -25.71
CA LEU A 27 -6.10 -12.93 -25.68
C LEU A 27 -6.73 -12.60 -24.31
N PRO A 28 -8.00 -12.14 -24.28
CA PRO A 28 -8.67 -11.74 -23.04
C PRO A 28 -9.06 -12.97 -22.22
N LEU A 29 -8.06 -13.61 -21.61
CA LEU A 29 -8.23 -14.73 -20.69
C LEU A 29 -8.03 -14.23 -19.25
N PRO A 30 -8.88 -14.63 -18.29
CA PRO A 30 -8.75 -14.22 -16.91
C PRO A 30 -7.63 -15.02 -16.20
N GLY A 31 -6.37 -14.70 -16.48
CA GLY A 31 -5.21 -15.43 -15.96
C GLY A 31 -5.12 -15.49 -14.44
N GLU A 32 -5.46 -14.39 -13.78
CA GLU A 32 -5.48 -14.30 -12.32
C GLU A 32 -6.46 -15.29 -11.71
N MET A 33 -7.65 -15.41 -12.31
CA MET A 33 -8.63 -16.42 -11.90
C MET A 33 -8.07 -17.83 -12.10
N LEU A 34 -7.49 -18.10 -13.26
CA LEU A 34 -6.97 -19.43 -13.60
C LEU A 34 -5.87 -19.87 -12.64
N MET A 35 -4.93 -18.98 -12.30
CA MET A 35 -3.90 -19.25 -11.30
C MET A 35 -4.47 -19.42 -9.90
N SER A 36 -5.47 -18.64 -9.52
CA SER A 36 -6.11 -18.81 -8.21
C SER A 36 -6.87 -20.14 -8.10
N TYR A 37 -7.60 -20.55 -9.15
CA TYR A 37 -8.22 -21.88 -9.24
C TYR A 37 -7.18 -23.00 -9.26
N THR A 38 -6.05 -22.78 -9.92
CA THR A 38 -4.91 -23.70 -9.88
C THR A 38 -4.42 -23.87 -8.45
N GLY A 39 -4.32 -22.77 -7.69
CA GLY A 39 -4.05 -22.79 -6.26
C GLY A 39 -5.08 -23.60 -5.45
N LEU A 40 -6.37 -23.44 -5.73
CA LEU A 40 -7.43 -24.26 -5.10
C LEU A 40 -7.22 -25.76 -5.36
N PHE A 41 -6.90 -26.16 -6.59
CA PHE A 41 -6.65 -27.57 -6.91
C PHE A 41 -5.36 -28.11 -6.29
N VAL A 42 -4.38 -27.24 -6.05
CA VAL A 42 -3.22 -27.58 -5.24
C VAL A 42 -3.60 -27.77 -3.77
N PHE A 43 -4.53 -26.97 -3.24
CA PHE A 43 -5.06 -27.13 -1.88
C PHE A 43 -5.85 -28.44 -1.72
N GLU A 44 -6.69 -28.79 -2.69
CA GLU A 44 -7.45 -30.05 -2.75
C GLU A 44 -6.56 -31.30 -2.96
N GLY A 45 -5.25 -31.12 -3.17
CA GLY A 45 -4.31 -32.21 -3.42
C GLY A 45 -4.38 -32.81 -4.84
N LYS A 46 -5.16 -32.20 -5.74
CA LYS A 46 -5.29 -32.61 -7.15
C LYS A 46 -4.08 -32.22 -7.99
N LEU A 47 -3.40 -31.12 -7.63
CA LEU A 47 -2.20 -30.62 -8.32
C LEU A 47 -1.03 -30.40 -7.33
N ASN A 48 0.19 -30.50 -7.84
CA ASN A 48 1.40 -30.22 -7.07
C ASN A 48 1.82 -28.75 -7.23
N LEU A 49 2.16 -28.08 -6.12
CA LEU A 49 2.51 -26.65 -6.12
C LEU A 49 3.74 -26.35 -7.01
N PRO A 50 4.92 -26.98 -6.81
CA PRO A 50 6.07 -26.80 -7.69
C PRO A 50 5.75 -26.98 -9.19
N LEU A 51 5.07 -28.07 -9.56
CA LEU A 51 4.73 -28.36 -10.96
C LEU A 51 3.75 -27.33 -11.55
N SER A 52 2.82 -26.83 -10.74
CA SER A 52 1.88 -25.79 -11.16
C SER A 52 2.60 -24.47 -11.42
N ILE A 53 3.50 -24.06 -10.53
CA ILE A 53 4.32 -22.85 -10.71
C ILE A 53 5.24 -22.98 -11.92
N LEU A 54 5.89 -24.15 -12.10
CA LEU A 54 6.77 -24.39 -13.24
C LEU A 54 6.01 -24.35 -14.57
N SER A 55 4.86 -25.04 -14.65
CA SER A 55 4.05 -25.06 -15.86
C SER A 55 3.52 -23.66 -16.21
N ALA A 56 2.99 -22.95 -15.22
CA ALA A 56 2.51 -21.58 -15.40
C ALA A 56 3.62 -20.63 -15.81
N SER A 57 4.78 -20.71 -15.16
CA SER A 57 5.96 -19.90 -15.50
C SER A 57 6.45 -20.20 -16.91
N ALA A 58 6.48 -21.47 -17.32
CA ALA A 58 6.84 -21.86 -18.68
C ALA A 58 5.85 -21.30 -19.73
N GLY A 59 4.55 -21.35 -19.45
CA GLY A 59 3.52 -20.79 -20.34
C GLY A 59 3.67 -19.28 -20.50
N VAL A 60 3.78 -18.56 -19.38
CA VAL A 60 3.97 -17.11 -19.38
C VAL A 60 5.28 -16.73 -20.09
N THR A 61 6.40 -17.36 -19.74
CA THR A 61 7.71 -17.05 -20.35
C THR A 61 7.73 -17.31 -21.84
N ALA A 62 7.10 -18.40 -22.32
CA ALA A 62 6.95 -18.66 -23.75
C ALA A 62 6.11 -17.58 -24.45
N GLY A 63 5.00 -17.15 -23.85
CA GLY A 63 4.11 -16.14 -24.43
C GLY A 63 4.74 -14.75 -24.50
N ILE A 64 5.46 -14.34 -23.43
CA ILE A 64 6.16 -13.04 -23.41
C ILE A 64 7.38 -13.04 -24.34
N THR A 65 8.05 -14.18 -24.51
CA THR A 65 9.10 -14.35 -25.53
C THR A 65 8.54 -14.18 -26.93
N LEU A 66 7.42 -14.85 -27.22
CA LEU A 66 6.79 -14.80 -28.53
C LEU A 66 6.28 -13.38 -28.84
N SER A 67 5.63 -12.70 -27.90
CA SER A 67 5.19 -11.31 -28.08
C SER A 67 6.36 -10.35 -28.32
N TYR A 68 7.50 -10.53 -27.65
CA TYR A 68 8.73 -9.78 -27.94
C TYR A 68 9.20 -9.99 -29.38
N TRP A 69 9.28 -11.23 -29.85
CA TRP A 69 9.73 -11.52 -31.21
C TRP A 69 8.73 -11.04 -32.27
N ILE A 70 7.43 -11.15 -32.00
CA ILE A 70 6.37 -10.57 -32.84
C ILE A 70 6.57 -9.05 -32.94
N GLY A 71 6.76 -8.36 -31.82
CA GLY A 71 7.02 -6.92 -31.81
C GLY A 71 8.30 -6.55 -32.57
N HIS A 72 9.37 -7.35 -32.41
CA HIS A 72 10.63 -7.13 -33.10
C HIS A 72 10.51 -7.31 -34.61
N TRP A 73 9.75 -8.32 -35.06
CA TRP A 73 9.56 -8.60 -36.48
C TRP A 73 8.61 -7.60 -37.16
N LEU A 74 7.48 -7.27 -36.53
CA LEU A 74 6.50 -6.31 -37.05
C LEU A 74 7.09 -4.89 -37.13
N GLY A 75 7.91 -4.52 -36.16
CA GLY A 75 8.59 -3.22 -36.10
C GLY A 75 7.65 -2.02 -36.00
N ARG A 76 8.23 -0.81 -35.99
CA ARG A 76 7.46 0.46 -35.89
C ARG A 76 6.45 0.69 -37.04
N PRO A 77 6.72 0.35 -38.31
CA PRO A 77 5.80 0.64 -39.42
C PRO A 77 4.46 -0.10 -39.33
N PHE A 78 4.46 -1.34 -38.83
CA PHE A 78 3.23 -2.12 -38.67
C PHE A 78 2.34 -1.57 -37.56
N VAL A 79 2.93 -1.17 -36.44
CA VAL A 79 2.17 -0.59 -35.32
C VAL A 79 1.58 0.78 -35.70
N HIS A 80 2.29 1.57 -36.50
CA HIS A 80 1.76 2.84 -37.02
C HIS A 80 0.54 2.65 -37.95
N LYS A 81 0.45 1.52 -38.65
CA LYS A 81 -0.63 1.23 -39.62
C LYS A 81 -1.82 0.47 -39.01
N TYR A 82 -1.58 -0.41 -38.03
CA TYR A 82 -2.61 -1.29 -37.47
C TYR A 82 -2.72 -1.26 -35.94
N GLY A 83 -1.85 -0.52 -35.24
CA GLY A 83 -1.77 -0.50 -33.78
C GLY A 83 -3.07 -0.10 -33.08
N HIS A 84 -3.87 0.79 -33.68
CA HIS A 84 -5.19 1.17 -33.18
C HIS A 84 -6.18 -0.01 -33.12
N ARG A 85 -6.04 -1.05 -33.96
CA ARG A 85 -6.93 -2.22 -33.96
C ARG A 85 -6.52 -3.31 -32.96
N VAL A 86 -5.29 -3.26 -32.43
CA VAL A 86 -4.71 -4.30 -31.55
C VAL A 86 -4.38 -3.75 -30.17
N HIS A 87 -5.01 -2.66 -29.75
CA HIS A 87 -4.74 -2.00 -28.46
C HIS A 87 -3.24 -1.69 -28.25
N LEU A 88 -2.56 -1.31 -29.35
CA LEU A 88 -1.16 -0.87 -29.44
C LEU A 88 -1.12 0.50 -30.15
N GLY A 89 -1.93 1.45 -29.68
CA GLY A 89 -2.00 2.78 -30.28
C GLY A 89 -0.70 3.57 -30.08
N GLU A 90 -0.45 4.56 -30.95
CA GLU A 90 0.71 5.45 -30.84
C GLU A 90 0.83 6.11 -29.46
N ASP A 91 -0.30 6.51 -28.86
CA ASP A 91 -0.33 7.09 -27.52
C ASP A 91 0.19 6.12 -26.44
N GLN A 92 -0.09 4.82 -26.57
CA GLN A 92 0.37 3.81 -25.61
C GLN A 92 1.87 3.56 -25.77
N LEU A 93 2.36 3.51 -27.02
CA LEU A 93 3.80 3.41 -27.31
C LEU A 93 4.57 4.63 -26.80
N LEU A 94 4.04 5.85 -27.01
CA LEU A 94 4.64 7.09 -26.54
C LEU A 94 4.68 7.13 -25.00
N ARG A 95 3.57 6.75 -24.33
CA ARG A 95 3.54 6.65 -22.86
C ARG A 95 4.55 5.65 -22.32
N MET A 96 4.69 4.48 -22.97
CA MET A 96 5.69 3.49 -22.59
C MET A 96 7.12 4.00 -22.82
N ASN A 97 7.43 4.65 -23.95
CA ASN A 97 8.74 5.25 -24.17
C ASN A 97 9.13 6.24 -23.06
N VAL A 98 8.22 7.15 -22.69
CA VAL A 98 8.46 8.13 -21.60
C VAL A 98 8.69 7.42 -20.25
N TRP A 99 7.98 6.33 -19.98
CA TRP A 99 8.17 5.53 -18.77
C TRP A 99 9.53 4.81 -18.75
N PHE A 100 9.92 4.22 -19.86
CA PHE A 100 11.22 3.54 -20.00
C PHE A 100 12.39 4.52 -19.92
N GLU A 101 12.30 5.69 -20.55
CA GLU A 101 13.33 6.74 -20.45
C GLU A 101 13.51 7.23 -19.00
N LYS A 102 12.41 7.31 -18.23
CA LYS A 102 12.44 7.86 -16.87
C LYS A 102 12.87 6.86 -15.79
N TYR A 103 12.39 5.62 -15.86
CA TYR A 103 12.56 4.62 -14.80
C TYR A 103 13.50 3.46 -15.19
N GLY A 104 13.88 3.40 -16.47
CA GLY A 104 14.78 2.40 -17.02
C GLY A 104 14.21 0.98 -17.04
N ASP A 105 15.08 0.04 -17.35
CA ASP A 105 14.75 -1.37 -17.60
C ASP A 105 14.08 -2.07 -16.39
N LYS A 106 14.30 -1.57 -15.16
CA LYS A 106 13.72 -2.13 -13.92
C LYS A 106 12.19 -2.05 -13.88
N LEU A 107 11.59 -1.15 -14.66
CA LEU A 107 10.14 -0.97 -14.72
C LEU A 107 9.45 -2.20 -15.33
N LEU A 108 10.15 -2.99 -16.15
CA LEU A 108 9.63 -4.23 -16.72
C LEU A 108 9.16 -5.21 -15.64
N PHE A 109 9.88 -5.31 -14.53
CA PHE A 109 9.49 -6.19 -13.42
C PHE A 109 8.13 -5.77 -12.84
N VAL A 110 7.96 -4.47 -12.57
CA VAL A 110 6.74 -3.92 -11.95
C VAL A 110 5.56 -3.97 -12.91
N ALA A 111 5.80 -3.84 -14.22
CA ALA A 111 4.74 -3.82 -15.22
C ALA A 111 3.90 -5.10 -15.27
N TYR A 112 4.41 -6.25 -14.80
CA TYR A 112 3.66 -7.50 -14.71
C TYR A 112 2.53 -7.48 -13.68
N PHE A 113 2.63 -6.61 -12.66
CA PHE A 113 1.60 -6.44 -11.63
C PHE A 113 0.51 -5.45 -12.04
N ILE A 114 0.65 -4.79 -13.18
CA ILE A 114 -0.34 -3.81 -13.67
C ILE A 114 -1.18 -4.47 -14.78
N PRO A 115 -2.48 -4.75 -14.54
CA PRO A 115 -3.37 -5.30 -15.55
C PRO A 115 -3.39 -4.44 -16.83
N GLY A 116 -3.48 -5.10 -17.99
CA GLY A 116 -3.45 -4.44 -19.30
C GLY A 116 -2.04 -4.05 -19.77
N ILE A 117 -1.20 -3.45 -18.91
CA ILE A 117 0.17 -3.06 -19.27
C ILE A 117 1.02 -4.30 -19.60
N ARG A 118 0.91 -5.36 -18.78
CA ARG A 118 1.72 -6.59 -18.93
C ARG A 118 1.59 -7.30 -20.29
N HIS A 119 0.44 -7.20 -20.94
CA HIS A 119 0.23 -7.84 -22.25
C HIS A 119 0.88 -7.04 -23.39
N ILE A 120 1.15 -5.76 -23.17
CA ILE A 120 1.66 -4.82 -24.18
C ILE A 120 3.20 -4.71 -24.10
N THR A 121 3.79 -4.89 -22.92
CA THR A 121 5.23 -4.69 -22.67
C THR A 121 6.13 -5.53 -23.58
N GLY A 122 5.78 -6.80 -23.81
CA GLY A 122 6.54 -7.68 -24.71
C GLY A 122 6.63 -7.13 -26.12
N TYR A 123 5.47 -6.81 -26.72
CA TYR A 123 5.39 -6.21 -28.05
C TYR A 123 6.16 -4.89 -28.13
N PHE A 124 5.98 -4.01 -27.14
CA PHE A 124 6.66 -2.72 -27.07
C PHE A 124 8.19 -2.87 -27.05
N CYS A 125 8.73 -3.74 -26.20
CA CYS A 125 10.17 -3.97 -26.10
C CYS A 125 10.75 -4.58 -27.38
N GLY A 126 9.97 -5.42 -28.07
CA GLY A 126 10.33 -5.92 -29.40
C GLY A 126 10.39 -4.80 -30.44
N VAL A 127 9.35 -3.97 -30.52
CA VAL A 127 9.24 -2.85 -31.48
C VAL A 127 10.35 -1.81 -31.27
N THR A 128 10.75 -1.56 -30.02
CA THR A 128 11.85 -0.65 -29.67
C THR A 128 13.23 -1.29 -29.76
N ARG A 129 13.31 -2.59 -30.10
CA ARG A 129 14.56 -3.36 -30.25
C ARG A 129 15.42 -3.36 -28.98
N MET A 130 14.79 -3.45 -27.81
CA MET A 130 15.51 -3.62 -26.56
C MET A 130 16.32 -4.94 -26.58
N PRO A 131 17.59 -4.99 -26.13
CA PRO A 131 18.35 -6.23 -26.13
C PRO A 131 17.63 -7.35 -25.38
N PHE A 132 17.35 -8.48 -26.06
CA PHE A 132 16.55 -9.59 -25.53
C PHE A 132 17.01 -10.07 -24.16
N ARG A 133 18.33 -10.14 -23.92
CA ARG A 133 18.89 -10.56 -22.62
C ARG A 133 18.41 -9.66 -21.47
N LYS A 134 18.42 -8.34 -21.67
CA LYS A 134 17.96 -7.38 -20.65
C LYS A 134 16.46 -7.51 -20.43
N TYR A 135 15.70 -7.60 -21.53
CA TYR A 135 14.27 -7.84 -21.48
C TYR A 135 13.93 -9.11 -20.69
N ALA A 136 14.53 -10.25 -21.04
CA ALA A 136 14.28 -11.55 -20.43
C ALA A 136 14.57 -11.55 -18.93
N ILE A 137 15.67 -10.95 -18.47
CA ILE A 137 16.01 -10.90 -17.03
C ILE A 137 14.89 -10.22 -16.22
N TYR A 138 14.44 -9.04 -16.64
CA TYR A 138 13.40 -8.31 -15.90
C TYR A 138 12.00 -8.87 -16.12
N ALA A 139 11.68 -9.28 -17.34
CA ALA A 139 10.38 -9.82 -17.69
C ALA A 139 10.13 -11.18 -17.05
N TYR A 140 11.12 -12.09 -17.09
CA TYR A 140 10.96 -13.44 -16.55
C TYR A 140 10.93 -13.43 -15.03
N SER A 141 11.76 -12.60 -14.39
CA SER A 141 11.72 -12.46 -12.93
C SER A 141 10.37 -11.89 -12.45
N GLY A 142 9.83 -10.87 -13.13
CA GLY A 142 8.50 -10.34 -12.84
C GLY A 142 7.39 -11.36 -13.06
N ALA A 143 7.42 -12.07 -14.18
CA ALA A 143 6.47 -13.12 -14.53
C ALA A 143 6.46 -14.29 -13.53
N ILE A 144 7.64 -14.84 -13.20
CA ILE A 144 7.77 -15.97 -12.26
C ILE A 144 7.29 -15.56 -10.87
N PHE A 145 7.64 -14.36 -10.40
CA PHE A 145 7.17 -13.85 -9.13
C PHE A 145 5.65 -13.69 -9.13
N TRP A 146 5.09 -13.08 -10.17
CA TRP A 146 3.66 -12.90 -10.34
C TRP A 146 2.91 -14.25 -10.33
N VAL A 147 3.35 -15.22 -11.12
CA VAL A 147 2.77 -16.58 -11.14
C VAL A 147 2.82 -17.23 -9.76
N SER A 148 3.98 -17.18 -9.11
CA SER A 148 4.19 -17.79 -7.78
C SER A 148 3.27 -17.15 -6.74
N LEU A 149 3.10 -15.83 -6.79
CA LEU A 149 2.24 -15.07 -5.89
C LEU A 149 0.77 -15.49 -6.03
N PHE A 150 0.23 -15.46 -7.26
CA PHE A 150 -1.21 -15.73 -7.48
C PHE A 150 -1.60 -17.19 -7.26
N ILE A 151 -0.75 -18.15 -7.65
CA ILE A 151 -0.99 -19.58 -7.38
C ILE A 151 -0.93 -19.86 -5.87
N SER A 152 0.06 -19.28 -5.17
CA SER A 152 0.18 -19.46 -3.72
C SER A 152 -0.98 -18.82 -2.97
N LEU A 153 -1.42 -17.63 -3.39
CA LEU A 153 -2.62 -16.97 -2.84
C LEU A 153 -3.87 -17.82 -3.07
N GLY A 154 -4.04 -18.40 -4.27
CA GLY A 154 -5.14 -19.32 -4.56
C GLY A 154 -5.14 -20.56 -3.66
N ARG A 155 -3.96 -21.13 -3.39
CA ARG A 155 -3.81 -22.28 -2.49
C ARG A 155 -4.17 -21.94 -1.07
N VAL A 156 -3.75 -20.76 -0.60
CA VAL A 156 -4.08 -20.27 0.73
C VAL A 156 -5.57 -19.98 0.86
N LEU A 157 -6.20 -19.40 -0.17
CA LEU A 157 -7.62 -19.04 -0.16
C LEU A 157 -8.56 -20.26 -0.29
N GLY A 158 -8.11 -21.32 -0.99
CA GLY A 158 -8.70 -22.66 -0.97
C GLY A 158 -10.24 -22.68 -0.99
N PRO A 159 -10.92 -23.44 -0.11
CA PRO A 159 -12.36 -23.71 -0.15
C PRO A 159 -13.24 -22.47 0.04
N LYS A 160 -12.64 -21.35 0.46
CA LYS A 160 -13.31 -20.06 0.62
C LYS A 160 -13.26 -19.21 -0.67
N TRP A 161 -12.54 -19.65 -1.70
CA TRP A 161 -12.39 -18.93 -2.97
C TRP A 161 -13.71 -18.64 -3.68
N GLU A 162 -14.64 -19.60 -3.71
CA GLU A 162 -15.93 -19.44 -4.39
C GLU A 162 -16.80 -18.36 -3.72
N ALA A 163 -16.65 -18.17 -2.40
CA ALA A 163 -17.30 -17.10 -1.64
C ALA A 163 -16.60 -15.74 -1.78
N TYR A 164 -15.27 -15.71 -2.00
CA TYR A 164 -14.48 -14.48 -1.96
C TYR A 164 -13.99 -13.95 -3.29
N HIS A 165 -14.14 -14.69 -4.39
CA HIS A 165 -13.60 -14.28 -5.68
C HIS A 165 -14.07 -12.87 -6.12
N GLN A 166 -15.36 -12.55 -5.94
CA GLN A 166 -15.90 -11.22 -6.25
C GLN A 166 -15.32 -10.12 -5.34
N THR A 167 -15.14 -10.43 -4.06
CA THR A 167 -14.61 -9.53 -3.04
C THR A 167 -13.12 -9.27 -3.27
N VAL A 168 -12.33 -10.30 -3.59
CA VAL A 168 -10.90 -10.22 -3.87
C VAL A 168 -10.64 -9.41 -5.12
N ASN A 169 -11.37 -9.63 -6.22
CA ASN A 169 -11.23 -8.81 -7.43
C ASN A 169 -11.54 -7.34 -7.16
N ARG A 170 -12.60 -7.04 -6.41
CA ARG A 170 -12.98 -5.66 -6.07
C ARG A 170 -11.89 -4.97 -5.25
N TYR A 171 -11.36 -5.62 -4.22
CA TYR A 171 -10.28 -5.04 -3.39
C TYR A 171 -8.95 -4.95 -4.13
N MET A 172 -8.61 -5.88 -5.03
CA MET A 172 -7.43 -5.76 -5.89
C MET A 172 -7.54 -4.59 -6.86
N ILE A 173 -8.72 -4.36 -7.45
CA ILE A 173 -8.97 -3.18 -8.29
C ILE A 173 -8.88 -1.90 -7.45
N LEU A 174 -9.50 -1.86 -6.27
CA LEU A 174 -9.40 -0.70 -5.37
C LEU A 174 -7.95 -0.41 -4.96
N PHE A 175 -7.18 -1.45 -4.61
CA PHE A 175 -5.76 -1.32 -4.29
C PHE A 175 -4.93 -0.87 -5.49
N GLY A 176 -5.22 -1.40 -6.69
CA GLY A 176 -4.61 -0.98 -7.95
C GLY A 176 -4.90 0.49 -8.29
N VAL A 177 -6.15 0.93 -8.13
CA VAL A 177 -6.55 2.33 -8.34
C VAL A 177 -5.95 3.24 -7.26
N ALA A 178 -5.96 2.83 -5.99
CA ALA A 178 -5.38 3.60 -4.90
C ALA A 178 -3.86 3.74 -5.06
N SER A 179 -3.15 2.67 -5.42
CA SER A 179 -1.70 2.72 -5.70
C SER A 179 -1.39 3.55 -6.94
N ALA A 180 -2.20 3.47 -8.00
CA ALA A 180 -2.07 4.33 -9.17
C ALA A 180 -2.29 5.82 -8.82
N LEU A 181 -3.33 6.14 -8.03
CA LEU A 181 -3.60 7.49 -7.52
C LEU A 181 -2.48 7.99 -6.61
N LEU A 182 -1.99 7.16 -5.69
CA LEU A 182 -0.87 7.49 -4.82
C LEU A 182 0.39 7.78 -5.65
N THR A 183 0.67 6.96 -6.66
CA THR A 183 1.82 7.16 -7.56
C THR A 183 1.64 8.44 -8.39
N LEU A 184 0.42 8.74 -8.85
CA LEU A 184 0.06 9.98 -9.54
C LEU A 184 0.24 11.20 -8.63
N LEU A 185 -0.22 11.12 -7.38
CA LEU A 185 -0.07 12.17 -6.37
C LEU A 185 1.40 12.39 -6.01
N ILE A 186 2.18 11.32 -5.83
CA ILE A 186 3.63 11.39 -5.60
C ILE A 186 4.34 11.98 -6.83
N TYR A 187 3.97 11.56 -8.03
CA TYR A 187 4.50 12.11 -9.28
C TYR A 187 4.19 13.59 -9.42
N PHE A 188 2.93 13.98 -9.17
CA PHE A 188 2.48 15.36 -9.25
C PHE A 188 3.16 16.21 -8.18
N TYR A 189 3.27 15.70 -6.96
CA TYR A 189 4.00 16.32 -5.86
C TYR A 189 5.48 16.50 -6.19
N GLN A 190 6.16 15.49 -6.75
CA GLN A 190 7.58 15.60 -7.11
C GLN A 190 7.80 16.56 -8.29
N LYS A 191 6.96 16.47 -9.34
CA LYS A 191 7.06 17.30 -10.55
C LYS A 191 6.69 18.75 -10.31
N HIS A 192 5.67 18.98 -9.49
CA HIS A 192 5.20 20.31 -9.15
C HIS A 192 5.71 20.78 -7.80
N ARG A 193 6.63 20.09 -7.12
CA ARG A 193 7.08 20.46 -5.76
C ARG A 193 7.41 21.93 -5.63
N GLN A 194 8.18 22.49 -6.57
CA GLN A 194 8.55 23.90 -6.54
C GLN A 194 7.40 24.84 -6.89
N ARG A 195 6.51 24.47 -7.83
CA ARG A 195 5.35 25.29 -8.22
C ARG A 195 4.19 25.20 -7.25
N ALA A 196 3.95 24.04 -6.65
CA ALA A 196 2.92 23.79 -5.65
C ALA A 196 3.34 24.40 -4.31
N LEU A 197 4.61 24.25 -3.89
CA LEU A 197 5.11 24.99 -2.73
C LEU A 197 5.11 26.50 -3.00
N ALA A 198 5.45 26.97 -4.21
CA ALA A 198 5.34 28.39 -4.54
C ALA A 198 3.89 28.88 -4.62
N ALA A 199 2.97 28.12 -5.20
CA ALA A 199 1.55 28.47 -5.32
C ALA A 199 0.85 28.41 -3.96
N LEU A 200 1.18 27.42 -3.13
CA LEU A 200 0.72 27.30 -1.75
C LEU A 200 1.36 28.38 -0.88
N MET A 201 2.64 28.73 -1.07
CA MET A 201 3.24 29.92 -0.45
C MET A 201 2.60 31.21 -0.97
N VAL A 202 2.17 31.32 -2.22
CA VAL A 202 1.47 32.50 -2.76
C VAL A 202 0.03 32.58 -2.26
N LEU A 203 -0.68 31.47 -2.12
CA LEU A 203 -2.01 31.38 -1.50
C LEU A 203 -1.92 31.67 -0.01
N LEU A 204 -0.96 31.06 0.68
CA LEU A 204 -0.66 31.35 2.08
C LEU A 204 -0.23 32.80 2.24
N THR A 205 0.67 33.35 1.42
CA THR A 205 1.10 34.75 1.55
C THR A 205 0.04 35.75 1.10
N LYS A 206 -0.80 35.46 0.10
CA LYS A 206 -1.97 36.28 -0.25
C LYS A 206 -3.03 36.23 0.84
N GLY A 207 -3.32 35.05 1.39
CA GLY A 207 -4.20 34.87 2.53
C GLY A 207 -3.65 35.56 3.79
N VAL A 208 -2.35 35.44 4.04
CA VAL A 208 -1.62 36.05 5.18
C VAL A 208 -1.40 37.55 5.00
N ARG A 209 -1.43 38.09 3.76
CA ARG A 209 -1.41 39.55 3.50
C ARG A 209 -2.78 40.18 3.67
N HIS A 210 -3.87 39.44 3.42
CA HIS A 210 -5.24 39.92 3.69
C HIS A 210 -5.55 39.90 5.20
N PHE A 211 -5.02 38.88 5.87
CA PHE A 211 -4.95 38.67 7.31
C PHE A 211 -3.88 39.46 8.07
N ASN A 212 -4.03 40.62 8.72
CA ASN A 212 -2.95 41.22 9.57
C ASN A 212 -3.41 41.51 11.01
N SER A 213 -3.42 40.49 11.89
CA SER A 213 -3.66 40.61 13.34
C SER A 213 -3.44 39.24 14.03
N LEU A 214 -3.28 39.20 15.36
CA LEU A 214 -3.32 37.99 16.22
C LEU A 214 -4.50 37.04 15.91
N GLY A 215 -5.55 37.53 15.24
CA GLY A 215 -6.62 36.73 14.65
C GLY A 215 -6.16 35.68 13.61
N LYS A 216 -5.01 35.89 12.93
CA LYS A 216 -4.44 34.95 11.93
C LYS A 216 -4.14 33.56 12.50
N VAL A 217 -3.49 33.54 13.67
CA VAL A 217 -3.03 32.31 14.32
C VAL A 217 -4.24 31.57 14.85
N ARG A 218 -5.16 32.29 15.50
CA ARG A 218 -6.43 31.73 15.96
C ARG A 218 -7.22 31.14 14.80
N PHE A 219 -7.34 31.84 13.66
CA PHE A 219 -8.06 31.35 12.49
C PHE A 219 -7.43 30.10 11.86
N LEU A 220 -6.10 30.05 11.68
CA LEU A 220 -5.43 28.87 11.12
C LEU A 220 -5.49 27.66 12.07
N VAL A 221 -5.30 27.88 13.37
CA VAL A 221 -5.42 26.81 14.38
C VAL A 221 -6.87 26.32 14.44
N LEU A 222 -7.85 27.23 14.48
CA LEU A 222 -9.28 26.89 14.45
C LEU A 222 -9.68 26.17 13.16
N SER A 223 -9.18 26.61 12.00
CA SER A 223 -9.47 25.97 10.72
C SER A 223 -8.83 24.59 10.60
N SER A 224 -7.61 24.40 11.10
CA SER A 224 -6.94 23.10 11.15
C SER A 224 -7.68 22.14 12.08
N PHE A 225 -8.08 22.63 13.26
CA PHE A 225 -8.90 21.87 14.21
C PHE A 225 -10.28 21.54 13.65
N ALA A 226 -10.95 22.49 12.99
CA ALA A 226 -12.24 22.26 12.34
C ALA A 226 -12.12 21.25 11.18
N ALA A 227 -11.04 21.31 10.40
CA ALA A 227 -10.76 20.33 9.36
C ALA A 227 -10.51 18.93 9.95
N PHE A 228 -9.80 18.84 11.08
CA PHE A 228 -9.64 17.58 11.81
C PHE A 228 -10.97 17.03 12.31
N VAL A 229 -11.79 17.85 12.97
CA VAL A 229 -13.12 17.44 13.45
C VAL A 229 -14.02 17.01 12.28
N LEU A 230 -14.02 17.76 11.17
CA LEU A 230 -14.74 17.39 9.96
C LEU A 230 -14.26 16.06 9.40
N PHE A 231 -12.94 15.85 9.28
CA PHE A 231 -12.38 14.62 8.73
C PHE A 231 -12.68 13.42 9.62
N VAL A 232 -12.51 13.56 10.94
CA VAL A 232 -12.89 12.54 11.91
C VAL A 232 -14.39 12.26 11.81
N SER A 233 -15.25 13.29 11.80
CA SER A 233 -16.71 13.11 11.67
C SER A 233 -17.12 12.42 10.36
N LEU A 234 -16.51 12.78 9.24
CA LEU A 234 -16.73 12.10 7.96
C LEU A 234 -16.28 10.64 8.01
N MET A 235 -15.11 10.39 8.63
CA MET A 235 -14.64 9.02 8.84
C MET A 235 -15.58 8.23 9.74
N LEU A 236 -16.09 8.82 10.83
CA LEU A 236 -17.06 8.18 11.70
C LEU A 236 -18.34 7.78 10.93
N GLY A 237 -18.87 8.68 10.08
CA GLY A 237 -20.02 8.39 9.24
C GLY A 237 -19.75 7.26 8.23
N LEU A 238 -18.61 7.34 7.51
CA LEU A 238 -18.20 6.29 6.57
C LEU A 238 -17.99 4.94 7.26
N ILE A 239 -17.37 4.93 8.43
CA ILE A 239 -17.12 3.72 9.20
C ILE A 239 -18.44 3.13 9.69
N GLN A 240 -19.39 3.92 10.19
CA GLN A 240 -20.70 3.42 10.62
C GLN A 240 -21.48 2.78 9.46
N ASP A 241 -21.48 3.38 8.28
CA ASP A 241 -22.14 2.84 7.09
C ASP A 241 -21.45 1.55 6.57
N PHE A 242 -20.12 1.47 6.69
CA PHE A 242 -19.33 0.30 6.25
C PHE A 242 -19.25 -0.84 7.27
N LEU A 243 -19.40 -0.54 8.56
CA LEU A 243 -19.19 -1.48 9.68
C LEU A 243 -20.12 -2.71 9.61
N ALA A 244 -21.35 -2.55 9.09
CA ALA A 244 -22.34 -3.61 9.14
C ALA A 244 -22.15 -4.73 8.10
N GLN A 245 -21.61 -4.44 6.92
CA GLN A 245 -21.55 -5.42 5.80
C GLN A 245 -20.19 -5.58 5.14
N GLU A 246 -19.44 -4.50 4.93
CA GLU A 246 -18.15 -4.56 4.21
C GLU A 246 -17.00 -4.97 5.15
N PHE A 247 -17.01 -4.51 6.41
CA PHE A 247 -15.94 -4.83 7.37
C PHE A 247 -15.92 -6.31 7.73
N ASN A 248 -17.07 -6.94 7.94
CA ASN A 248 -17.14 -8.37 8.26
C ASN A 248 -16.48 -9.23 7.16
N ARG A 249 -16.71 -8.92 5.89
CA ARG A 249 -16.08 -9.64 4.76
C ARG A 249 -14.58 -9.39 4.71
N PHE A 250 -14.16 -8.13 4.86
CA PHE A 250 -12.74 -7.78 4.89
C PHE A 250 -12.01 -8.49 6.04
N ASP A 251 -12.59 -8.47 7.24
CA ASP A 251 -12.05 -9.08 8.44
C ASP A 251 -11.92 -10.58 8.31
N GLU A 252 -12.94 -11.25 7.76
CA GLU A 252 -12.91 -12.69 7.57
C GLU A 252 -11.83 -13.12 6.56
N VAL A 253 -11.75 -12.43 5.41
CA VAL A 253 -10.76 -12.73 4.37
C VAL A 253 -9.34 -12.46 4.86
N ALA A 254 -9.08 -11.26 5.40
CA ALA A 254 -7.74 -10.89 5.82
C ALA A 254 -7.26 -11.72 7.01
N SER A 255 -8.13 -12.01 7.99
CA SER A 255 -7.79 -12.91 9.09
C SER A 255 -7.49 -14.32 8.59
N TYR A 256 -8.29 -14.84 7.65
CA TYR A 256 -8.07 -16.16 7.08
C TYR A 256 -6.72 -16.23 6.34
N VAL A 257 -6.38 -15.23 5.54
CA VAL A 257 -5.10 -15.18 4.83
C VAL A 257 -3.93 -15.15 5.83
N ILE A 258 -3.98 -14.27 6.82
CA ILE A 258 -2.91 -14.14 7.82
C ILE A 258 -2.72 -15.46 8.59
N LEU A 259 -3.80 -16.05 9.09
CA LEU A 259 -3.74 -17.30 9.87
C LEU A 259 -3.37 -18.53 9.04
N SER A 260 -3.56 -18.48 7.72
CA SER A 260 -3.18 -19.57 6.82
C SER A 260 -1.74 -19.44 6.33
N VAL A 261 -1.21 -18.22 6.23
CA VAL A 261 0.19 -17.96 5.87
C VAL A 261 1.12 -18.14 7.08
N PHE A 262 0.72 -17.64 8.24
CA PHE A 262 1.50 -17.68 9.46
C PHE A 262 0.94 -18.79 10.37
N GLY A 263 1.62 -19.94 10.37
CA GLY A 263 1.30 -21.06 11.27
C GLY A 263 1.98 -20.95 12.65
N PRO A 264 1.85 -21.99 13.51
CA PRO A 264 2.39 -21.98 14.87
C PRO A 264 3.90 -21.71 14.99
N GLU A 265 4.67 -22.07 13.96
CA GLU A 265 6.12 -21.83 13.86
C GLU A 265 6.48 -20.33 13.89
N TRP A 266 5.56 -19.47 13.48
CA TRP A 266 5.76 -18.01 13.47
C TRP A 266 5.49 -17.37 14.83
N LYS A 267 5.03 -18.13 15.84
CA LYS A 267 4.60 -17.59 17.13
C LYS A 267 5.66 -16.72 17.81
N ASP A 268 6.92 -17.16 17.84
CA ASP A 268 8.00 -16.40 18.51
C ASP A 268 8.33 -15.11 17.76
N LEU A 269 8.31 -15.17 16.43
CA LEU A 269 8.53 -14.03 15.56
C LEU A 269 7.37 -13.02 15.69
N MET A 270 6.13 -13.50 15.75
CA MET A 270 4.94 -12.69 15.98
C MET A 270 4.91 -12.05 17.37
N ASN A 271 5.41 -12.76 18.40
CA ASN A 271 5.63 -12.16 19.72
C ASN A 271 6.64 -11.00 19.64
N GLY A 272 7.74 -11.19 18.90
CA GLY A 272 8.71 -10.13 18.63
C GLY A 272 8.07 -8.91 17.94
N PHE A 273 7.21 -9.13 16.94
CA PHE A 273 6.46 -8.07 16.28
C PHE A 273 5.45 -7.38 17.21
N ALA A 274 4.78 -8.14 18.07
CA ALA A 274 3.85 -7.58 19.06
C ALA A 274 4.59 -6.68 20.07
N LEU A 275 5.82 -7.03 20.46
CA LEU A 275 6.66 -6.21 21.34
C LEU A 275 7.04 -4.86 20.71
N LEU A 276 7.15 -4.78 19.37
CA LEU A 276 7.38 -3.49 18.69
C LEU A 276 6.20 -2.53 18.89
N GLY A 277 4.98 -3.07 19.07
CA GLY A 277 3.77 -2.28 19.30
C GLY A 277 3.52 -1.96 20.78
N SER A 278 4.56 -1.92 21.61
CA SER A 278 4.44 -1.80 23.06
C SER A 278 5.30 -0.68 23.65
N ILE A 279 5.09 -0.40 24.94
CA ILE A 279 5.88 0.58 25.70
C ILE A 279 7.40 0.30 25.66
N TYR A 280 7.82 -0.96 25.45
CA TYR A 280 9.23 -1.33 25.33
C TYR A 280 9.92 -0.72 24.11
N LEU A 281 9.17 -0.40 23.04
CA LEU A 281 9.70 0.37 21.92
C LEU A 281 9.42 1.86 22.08
N TYR A 282 8.18 2.23 22.41
CA TYR A 282 7.76 3.62 22.41
C TYR A 282 8.44 4.45 23.50
N GLY A 283 8.59 3.90 24.71
CA GLY A 283 9.23 4.60 25.83
C GLY A 283 10.66 5.04 25.50
N PRO A 284 11.56 4.10 25.11
CA PRO A 284 12.90 4.45 24.65
C PRO A 284 12.92 5.39 23.45
N LEU A 285 12.03 5.20 22.47
CA LEU A 285 11.98 6.06 21.29
C LEU A 285 11.59 7.50 21.65
N ILE A 286 10.59 7.69 22.51
CA ILE A 286 10.16 9.00 23.01
C ILE A 286 11.32 9.65 23.78
N ALA A 287 12.00 8.90 24.66
CA ALA A 287 13.14 9.40 25.41
C ALA A 287 14.31 9.84 24.51
N ILE A 288 14.67 9.01 23.51
CA ILE A 288 15.70 9.34 22.52
C ILE A 288 15.29 10.57 21.71
N THR A 289 14.03 10.66 21.31
CA THR A 289 13.51 11.82 20.56
C THR A 289 13.57 13.09 21.42
N ALA A 290 13.17 13.01 22.69
CA ALA A 290 13.24 14.13 23.63
C ALA A 290 14.70 14.60 23.84
N ILE A 291 15.62 13.66 24.09
CA ILE A 291 17.06 13.96 24.21
C ILE A 291 17.57 14.61 22.92
N TRP A 292 17.21 14.07 21.76
CA TRP A 292 17.58 14.64 20.46
C TRP A 292 17.10 16.08 20.29
N ILE A 293 15.84 16.37 20.66
CA ILE A 293 15.28 17.74 20.64
C ILE A 293 16.08 18.65 21.57
N ILE A 294 16.39 18.21 22.79
CA ILE A 294 17.14 19.00 23.77
C ILE A 294 18.54 19.35 23.25
N LEU A 295 19.19 18.43 22.53
CA LEU A 295 20.54 18.62 22.00
C LEU A 295 20.56 19.41 20.68
N SER A 296 19.58 19.19 19.80
CA SER A 296 19.65 19.61 18.39
C SER A 296 18.63 20.67 17.98
N ALA A 297 17.51 20.81 18.71
CA ALA A 297 16.43 21.69 18.29
C ALA A 297 16.66 23.15 18.70
N ARG A 298 16.33 24.06 17.79
CA ARG A 298 16.37 25.51 18.02
C ARG A 298 15.23 25.99 18.94
N GLN A 299 14.05 25.37 18.84
CA GLN A 299 12.85 25.70 19.62
C GLN A 299 12.43 24.52 20.51
N LYS A 300 13.28 24.20 21.50
CA LYS A 300 13.17 22.99 22.33
C LYS A 300 11.81 22.86 23.02
N LEU A 301 11.32 23.94 23.63
CA LEU A 301 10.05 23.94 24.37
C LEU A 301 8.86 23.60 23.47
N LEU A 302 8.82 24.18 22.26
CA LEU A 302 7.76 23.94 21.29
C LEU A 302 7.77 22.49 20.82
N GLU A 303 8.91 21.99 20.35
CA GLU A 303 9.03 20.61 19.84
C GLU A 303 8.76 19.57 20.95
N LEU A 304 9.23 19.80 22.19
CA LEU A 304 8.91 18.94 23.34
C LEU A 304 7.43 18.95 23.70
N SER A 305 6.78 20.13 23.69
CA SER A 305 5.35 20.23 23.98
C SER A 305 4.50 19.47 22.97
N PHE A 306 4.89 19.48 21.68
CA PHE A 306 4.23 18.70 20.65
C PHE A 306 4.50 17.21 20.76
N LEU A 307 5.72 16.80 21.12
CA LEU A 307 6.01 15.39 21.38
C LEU A 307 5.13 14.86 22.52
N PHE A 308 5.01 15.62 23.61
CA PHE A 308 4.11 15.30 24.71
C PHE A 308 2.65 15.22 24.25
N TRP A 309 2.18 16.22 23.51
CA TRP A 309 0.80 16.29 23.03
C TRP A 309 0.45 15.17 22.05
N VAL A 310 1.37 14.79 21.15
CA VAL A 310 1.16 13.68 20.21
C VAL A 310 0.98 12.36 20.94
N VAL A 311 1.78 12.13 21.99
CA VAL A 311 1.69 10.91 22.81
C VAL A 311 0.39 10.91 23.61
N ILE A 312 0.19 11.90 24.49
CA ILE A 312 -0.96 11.92 25.40
C ILE A 312 -2.27 12.11 24.64
N GLY A 313 -2.33 13.03 23.68
CA GLY A 313 -3.53 13.25 22.89
C GLY A 313 -3.84 12.10 21.94
N GLY A 314 -2.84 11.32 21.53
CA GLY A 314 -3.04 10.08 20.76
C GLY A 314 -3.75 9.01 21.60
N GLU A 315 -3.30 8.80 22.84
CA GLU A 315 -3.96 7.91 23.81
C GLU A 315 -5.40 8.35 24.11
N MET A 316 -5.61 9.66 24.33
CA MET A 316 -6.96 10.21 24.56
C MET A 316 -7.89 10.03 23.36
N LEU A 317 -7.35 10.19 22.14
CA LEU A 317 -8.11 9.99 20.91
C LEU A 317 -8.51 8.51 20.75
N ASP A 318 -7.59 7.58 21.00
CA ASP A 318 -7.86 6.15 20.95
C ASP A 318 -8.99 5.76 21.92
N GLU A 319 -8.83 6.10 23.20
CA GLU A 319 -9.83 5.79 24.23
C GLU A 319 -11.19 6.39 23.89
N GLY A 320 -11.21 7.65 23.43
CA GLY A 320 -12.44 8.32 23.00
C GLY A 320 -13.13 7.63 21.82
N LEU A 321 -12.38 7.14 20.83
CA LEU A 321 -12.92 6.41 19.68
C LEU A 321 -13.43 5.02 20.10
N ARG A 322 -12.71 4.31 20.98
CA ARG A 322 -13.11 3.00 21.50
C ARG A 322 -14.42 3.06 22.26
N VAL A 323 -14.57 4.06 23.11
CA VAL A 323 -15.82 4.36 23.81
C VAL A 323 -16.90 4.87 22.85
N LEU A 324 -16.57 5.46 21.71
CA LEU A 324 -17.61 5.86 20.76
C LEU A 324 -18.19 4.65 20.01
N PHE A 325 -17.32 3.75 19.53
CA PHE A 325 -17.71 2.65 18.65
C PHE A 325 -18.22 1.41 19.38
N HIS A 326 -17.77 1.15 20.61
CA HIS A 326 -18.14 -0.03 21.40
C HIS A 326 -18.11 -1.35 20.60
N ARG A 327 -17.12 -1.50 19.72
CA ARG A 327 -17.09 -2.62 18.79
C ARG A 327 -16.69 -3.91 19.53
N PRO A 328 -17.47 -5.00 19.41
CA PRO A 328 -17.01 -6.30 19.86
C PRO A 328 -15.86 -6.79 18.98
N GLY A 329 -14.78 -7.22 19.62
CA GLY A 329 -13.59 -7.77 18.98
C GLY A 329 -13.67 -9.28 18.74
N PRO A 330 -12.56 -9.86 18.27
CA PRO A 330 -12.46 -11.30 18.05
C PRO A 330 -12.52 -12.08 19.37
N VAL A 331 -12.88 -13.36 19.28
CA VAL A 331 -12.84 -14.28 20.41
C VAL A 331 -11.43 -14.87 20.52
N ALA A 332 -10.73 -14.50 21.59
CA ALA A 332 -9.41 -15.02 21.93
C ALA A 332 -9.50 -15.89 23.18
N ALA A 333 -8.97 -17.12 23.11
CA ALA A 333 -8.96 -18.06 24.24
C ALA A 333 -10.34 -18.30 24.91
N GLY A 334 -11.43 -18.22 24.13
CA GLY A 334 -12.80 -18.44 24.61
C GLY A 334 -13.49 -17.21 25.21
N TYR A 335 -12.83 -16.06 25.25
CA TYR A 335 -13.40 -14.80 25.74
C TYR A 335 -13.52 -13.78 24.61
N GLN A 336 -14.63 -13.04 24.59
CA GLN A 336 -14.83 -11.95 23.65
C GLN A 336 -14.19 -10.67 24.20
N ILE A 337 -13.29 -10.09 23.41
CA ILE A 337 -12.67 -8.79 23.73
C ILE A 337 -13.66 -7.70 23.31
N PHE A 338 -13.82 -6.66 24.13
CA PHE A 338 -14.66 -5.51 23.81
C PHE A 338 -13.81 -4.29 23.49
N ASN A 339 -14.39 -3.33 22.78
CA ASN A 339 -13.78 -2.03 22.46
C ASN A 339 -12.45 -2.16 21.69
N THR A 340 -12.39 -3.06 20.70
CA THR A 340 -11.15 -3.29 19.93
C THR A 340 -10.95 -2.29 18.80
N PHE A 341 -11.94 -1.45 18.50
CA PHE A 341 -11.90 -0.50 17.38
C PHE A 341 -11.73 0.94 17.87
N PRO A 342 -10.72 1.69 17.40
CA PRO A 342 -9.59 1.24 16.58
C PRO A 342 -8.53 0.47 17.38
N SER A 343 -7.55 -0.08 16.65
CA SER A 343 -6.36 -0.69 17.24
C SER A 343 -5.42 0.38 17.82
N GLU A 344 -5.24 0.35 19.14
CA GLU A 344 -4.37 1.24 19.91
C GLU A 344 -2.91 1.08 19.49
N GLU A 345 -2.43 -0.16 19.38
CA GLU A 345 -1.02 -0.42 19.07
C GLU A 345 -0.65 0.09 17.68
N THR A 346 -1.57 0.05 16.72
CA THR A 346 -1.31 0.55 15.36
C THR A 346 -1.45 2.07 15.30
N LEU A 347 -2.41 2.66 16.02
CA LEU A 347 -2.56 4.11 16.14
C LEU A 347 -1.34 4.73 16.82
N THR A 348 -0.90 4.17 17.94
CA THR A 348 0.29 4.60 18.70
C THR A 348 1.57 4.36 17.90
N SER A 349 1.72 3.21 17.22
CA SER A 349 2.85 2.93 16.32
C SER A 349 3.00 4.01 15.26
N ILE A 350 1.91 4.32 14.54
CA ILE A 350 1.94 5.35 13.51
C ILE A 350 2.24 6.70 14.18
N SER A 351 1.49 7.06 15.22
CA SER A 351 1.58 8.37 15.89
C SER A 351 2.95 8.68 16.45
N VAL A 352 3.46 7.82 17.33
CA VAL A 352 4.73 8.01 18.03
C VAL A 352 5.89 7.83 17.08
N CYS A 353 5.96 6.71 16.34
CA CYS A 353 7.11 6.45 15.47
C CYS A 353 7.15 7.43 14.29
N GLY A 354 5.99 7.76 13.71
CA GLY A 354 5.90 8.72 12.61
C GLY A 354 6.28 10.14 13.03
N PHE A 355 5.84 10.59 14.21
CA PHE A 355 6.19 11.93 14.71
C PHE A 355 7.66 12.03 15.14
N SER A 356 8.19 11.00 15.82
CA SER A 356 9.62 10.90 16.13
C SER A 356 10.48 10.92 14.87
N ALA A 357 10.11 10.11 13.86
CA ALA A 357 10.81 10.12 12.58
C ALA A 357 10.76 11.51 11.92
N PHE A 358 9.61 12.18 11.92
CA PHE A 358 9.48 13.55 11.40
C PHE A 358 10.46 14.53 12.07
N LEU A 359 10.52 14.54 13.40
CA LEU A 359 11.39 15.46 14.16
C LEU A 359 12.88 15.19 13.92
N MET A 360 13.28 13.91 13.92
CA MET A 360 14.68 13.52 13.73
C MET A 360 15.15 13.79 12.29
N LEU A 361 14.35 13.43 11.29
CA LEU A 361 14.72 13.51 9.87
C LEU A 361 14.69 14.93 9.30
N ARG A 362 13.99 15.86 9.96
CA ARG A 362 13.89 17.25 9.53
C ARG A 362 15.26 17.92 9.38
N HIS A 363 16.22 17.53 10.21
CA HIS A 363 17.57 18.11 10.25
C HIS A 363 18.55 17.43 9.27
N TYR A 364 18.19 16.28 8.70
CA TYR A 364 19.03 15.56 7.74
C TYR A 364 18.74 15.98 6.30
N SER A 365 19.78 16.31 5.52
CA SER A 365 19.66 16.72 4.12
C SER A 365 19.50 15.56 3.12
N ASN A 366 19.83 14.33 3.53
CA ASN A 366 19.84 13.18 2.64
C ASN A 366 18.44 12.60 2.40
N ASN A 367 17.97 12.65 1.15
CA ASN A 367 16.66 12.12 0.75
C ASN A 367 16.53 10.59 0.94
N LEU A 368 17.63 9.83 0.80
CA LEU A 368 17.59 8.38 1.00
C LEU A 368 17.23 8.03 2.44
N ILE A 369 17.85 8.71 3.41
CA ILE A 369 17.57 8.49 4.85
C ILE A 369 16.11 8.83 5.17
N ARG A 370 15.59 9.94 4.61
CA ARG A 370 14.18 10.33 4.79
C ARG A 370 13.22 9.27 4.24
N ILE A 371 13.49 8.77 3.03
CA ILE A 371 12.67 7.74 2.40
C ILE A 371 12.74 6.44 3.22
N SER A 372 13.94 5.99 3.58
CA SER A 372 14.13 4.76 4.37
C SER A 372 13.41 4.80 5.71
N ALA A 373 13.42 5.94 6.39
CA ALA A 373 12.75 6.05 7.68
C ALA A 373 11.21 6.07 7.56
N VAL A 374 10.65 6.66 6.50
CA VAL A 374 9.21 6.53 6.20
C VAL A 374 8.86 5.06 5.94
N PHE A 375 9.66 4.35 5.14
CA PHE A 375 9.48 2.92 4.92
C PHE A 375 9.60 2.12 6.22
N ALA A 376 10.52 2.49 7.11
CA ALA A 376 10.68 1.82 8.41
C ALA A 376 9.45 2.00 9.31
N VAL A 377 8.85 3.20 9.37
CA VAL A 377 7.60 3.43 10.12
C VAL A 377 6.45 2.62 9.53
N ILE A 378 6.30 2.58 8.20
CA ILE A 378 5.26 1.78 7.54
C ILE A 378 5.48 0.29 7.81
N LEU A 379 6.71 -0.20 7.67
CA LEU A 379 7.04 -1.60 7.93
C LEU A 379 6.73 -1.96 9.39
N LEU A 380 7.17 -1.15 10.35
CA LEU A 380 6.87 -1.34 11.77
C LEU A 380 5.37 -1.42 12.01
N GLY A 381 4.59 -0.46 11.48
CA GLY A 381 3.14 -0.46 11.59
C GLY A 381 2.52 -1.75 11.04
N LEU A 382 2.97 -2.23 9.87
CA LEU A 382 2.51 -3.48 9.27
C LEU A 382 2.85 -4.71 10.13
N LEU A 383 4.07 -4.79 10.65
CA LEU A 383 4.50 -5.90 11.51
C LEU A 383 3.65 -5.97 12.79
N VAL A 384 3.45 -4.82 13.44
CA VAL A 384 2.58 -4.71 14.62
C VAL A 384 1.16 -5.12 14.26
N GLY A 385 0.57 -4.60 13.19
CA GLY A 385 -0.80 -4.93 12.78
C GLY A 385 -0.99 -6.42 12.48
N VAL A 386 -0.08 -7.03 11.72
CA VAL A 386 -0.12 -8.47 11.41
C VAL A 386 -0.04 -9.30 12.69
N SER A 387 0.80 -8.92 13.65
CA SER A 387 0.87 -9.65 14.93
C SER A 387 -0.44 -9.62 15.72
N ARG A 388 -1.17 -8.49 15.71
CA ARG A 388 -2.44 -8.36 16.46
C ARG A 388 -3.54 -9.22 15.86
N ILE A 389 -3.57 -9.33 14.53
CA ILE A 389 -4.48 -10.20 13.80
C ILE A 389 -4.11 -11.68 14.03
N TYR A 390 -2.81 -12.01 13.99
CA TYR A 390 -2.31 -13.37 14.23
C TYR A 390 -2.71 -13.90 15.61
N PHE A 391 -2.58 -13.08 16.66
CA PHE A 391 -3.00 -13.44 18.02
C PHE A 391 -4.52 -13.34 18.26
N LYS A 392 -5.30 -12.99 17.23
CA LYS A 392 -6.76 -12.80 17.31
C LYS A 392 -7.18 -11.79 18.38
N VAL A 393 -6.36 -10.77 18.61
CA VAL A 393 -6.66 -9.69 19.58
C VAL A 393 -7.48 -8.59 18.91
N GLN A 394 -7.28 -8.38 17.61
CA GLN A 394 -7.93 -7.34 16.82
C GLN A 394 -8.35 -7.87 15.45
N PHE A 395 -9.41 -7.30 14.90
CA PHE A 395 -9.79 -7.51 13.52
C PHE A 395 -8.90 -6.71 12.55
N PRO A 396 -8.72 -7.17 11.30
CA PRO A 396 -8.03 -6.43 10.27
C PRO A 396 -8.51 -4.98 10.07
N SER A 397 -9.82 -4.74 10.19
CA SER A 397 -10.40 -3.39 10.12
C SER A 397 -10.09 -2.53 11.35
N ASP A 398 -9.92 -3.11 12.54
CA ASP A 398 -9.46 -2.39 13.74
C ASP A 398 -8.04 -1.85 13.50
N VAL A 399 -7.16 -2.70 12.96
CA VAL A 399 -5.78 -2.38 12.56
C VAL A 399 -5.74 -1.31 11.48
N ALA A 400 -6.55 -1.46 10.43
CA ALA A 400 -6.62 -0.48 9.34
C ALA A 400 -7.11 0.89 9.84
N ALA A 401 -8.11 0.91 10.74
CA ALA A 401 -8.61 2.14 11.33
C ALA A 401 -7.54 2.82 12.19
N GLY A 402 -6.78 2.07 12.99
CA GLY A 402 -5.67 2.62 13.76
C GLY A 402 -4.61 3.30 12.88
N TYR A 403 -4.28 2.73 11.72
CA TYR A 403 -3.38 3.39 10.76
C TYR A 403 -3.94 4.72 10.24
N VAL A 404 -5.22 4.77 9.89
CA VAL A 404 -5.83 5.98 9.34
C VAL A 404 -5.96 7.06 10.41
N PHE A 405 -6.51 6.73 11.58
CA PHE A 405 -6.65 7.69 12.68
C PHE A 405 -5.28 8.19 13.16
N GLY A 406 -4.28 7.31 13.29
CA GLY A 406 -2.91 7.71 13.62
C GLY A 406 -2.31 8.64 12.56
N GLY A 407 -2.52 8.35 11.28
CA GLY A 407 -2.05 9.21 10.19
C GLY A 407 -2.68 10.60 10.20
N VAL A 408 -3.99 10.69 10.45
CA VAL A 408 -4.72 11.95 10.60
C VAL A 408 -4.20 12.74 11.81
N TRP A 409 -4.01 12.05 12.95
CA TRP A 409 -3.48 12.64 14.18
C TRP A 409 -2.09 13.26 13.99
N ILE A 410 -1.17 12.54 13.34
CA ILE A 410 0.17 13.09 13.03
C ILE A 410 0.08 14.26 12.07
N SER A 411 -0.74 14.13 11.01
CA SER A 411 -0.85 15.19 9.99
C SER A 411 -1.27 16.51 10.62
N LEU A 412 -2.29 16.48 11.49
CA LEU A 412 -2.72 17.63 12.27
C LEU A 412 -1.56 18.23 13.09
N ASN A 413 -0.87 17.38 13.86
CA ASN A 413 0.20 17.82 14.75
C ASN A 413 1.41 18.39 14.01
N VAL A 414 1.79 17.80 12.88
CA VAL A 414 2.86 18.31 12.00
C VAL A 414 2.49 19.67 11.42
N ILE A 415 1.26 19.84 10.94
CA ILE A 415 0.78 21.12 10.40
C ILE A 415 0.78 22.20 11.48
N LEU A 416 0.23 21.90 12.66
CA LEU A 416 0.18 22.84 13.78
C LEU A 416 1.58 23.25 14.26
N LEU A 417 2.50 22.28 14.40
CA LEU A 417 3.88 22.55 14.79
C LEU A 417 4.58 23.48 13.77
N GLU A 418 4.40 23.22 12.47
CA GLU A 418 5.04 24.02 11.42
C GLU A 418 4.49 25.45 11.37
N ILE A 419 3.17 25.62 11.52
CA ILE A 419 2.54 26.94 11.61
C ILE A 419 3.12 27.72 12.80
N LEU A 420 3.16 27.13 14.00
CA LEU A 420 3.64 27.79 15.20
C LEU A 420 5.13 28.14 15.12
N ARG A 421 5.94 27.29 14.49
CA ARG A 421 7.37 27.55 14.28
C ARG A 421 7.64 28.73 13.34
N ILE A 422 6.91 28.81 12.22
CA ILE A 422 7.02 29.93 11.28
C ILE A 422 6.66 31.25 11.97
N LEU A 423 5.64 31.24 12.82
CA LEU A 423 5.20 32.41 13.57
C LEU A 423 6.28 32.90 14.54
N GLN A 424 6.83 32.02 15.37
CA GLN A 424 7.89 32.37 16.31
C GLN A 424 9.16 32.87 15.61
N THR A 425 9.45 32.40 14.39
CA THR A 425 10.63 32.85 13.63
C THR A 425 10.42 34.28 13.09
N ASN A 426 9.19 34.63 12.70
CA ASN A 426 8.88 35.97 12.19
C ASN A 426 8.79 37.03 13.30
N GLU A 427 8.34 36.67 14.51
CA GLU A 427 8.35 37.58 15.67
C GLU A 427 9.75 37.93 16.16
N ILE A 428 10.76 37.08 15.92
CA ILE A 428 12.17 37.36 16.29
C ILE A 428 12.86 38.27 15.26
N MET A 429 12.31 38.39 14.04
CA MET A 429 12.87 39.24 12.97
C MET A 429 12.18 40.60 12.82
N ALA A 430 11.08 40.82 13.54
CA ALA A 430 10.38 42.10 13.65
C ALA A 430 10.82 42.81 14.93
#